data_AF-A0A9X2S2T5-F1
#
_entry.id   AF-A0A9X2S2T5-F1
#
_cell.length_a   1.000
_cell.length_b   1.000
_cell.length_c   1.000
_cell.angle_alpha   90.00
_cell.angle_beta   90.00
_cell.angle_gamma   90.00
#
_symmetry.space_group_name_H-M   'P 1'
#
loop_
_entity.id
_entity.type
_entity.pdbx_description
1 polymer ?
#
loop_
_entity_poly.entity_id
_entity_poly.type
_entity_poly.pdbx_seq_one_letter_code
_entity_poly.pdbx_strand_id
1 'polypeptide(L)' 'MKTKIKTVYCKADSREFFDDKVNELLECGWKLGRIELKPSSCENKSSMLFALLFKQQ' A
#
# COMPACT_ATOMS: atom_id res chain seq x y z
N MET A 1 -14.70 18.44 -7.66
CA MET A 1 -14.29 17.39 -6.72
C MET A 1 -12.89 16.95 -7.10
N LYS A 2 -11.91 17.00 -6.19
CA LYS A 2 -10.52 16.60 -6.48
C LYS A 2 -10.20 15.30 -5.75
N THR A 3 -9.80 14.26 -6.48
CA THR A 3 -9.35 12.99 -5.88
C THR A 3 -7.87 13.06 -5.58
N LYS A 4 -7.50 12.81 -4.32
CA LYS A 4 -6.11 12.61 -3.91
C LYS A 4 -5.80 11.12 -3.92
N ILE A 5 -4.56 10.79 -4.29
CA ILE A 5 -4.06 9.41 -4.33
C ILE A 5 -2.83 9.31 -3.43
N LYS A 6 -2.72 8.20 -2.68
CA LYS A 6 -1.53 7.81 -1.92
C LYS A 6 -1.20 6.37 -2.23
N THR A 7 0.08 6.05 -2.15
CA THR A 7 0.57 4.68 -2.27
C THR A 7 1.40 4.32 -1.04
N VAL A 8 1.23 3.09 -0.55
CA VAL A 8 2.08 2.48 0.48
C VAL A 8 2.83 1.35 -0.19
N TYR A 9 4.14 1.27 0.00
CA TYR A 9 4.96 0.17 -0.49
C TYR A 9 5.97 -0.26 0.56
N CYS A 10 6.17 -1.56 0.69
CA CYS A 10 7.19 -2.13 1.56
C CYS A 10 7.65 -3.49 1.03
N LYS A 11 8.70 -4.06 1.63
CA LYS A 11 9.08 -5.45 1.35
C LYS A 11 8.00 -6.40 1.87
N ALA A 12 7.83 -7.55 1.20
CA ALA A 12 6.78 -8.52 1.52
C ALA A 12 6.94 -9.20 2.90
N ASP A 13 8.15 -9.23 3.44
CA ASP A 13 8.43 -9.69 4.80
C ASP A 13 8.02 -8.67 5.88
N SER A 14 7.77 -7.43 5.50
CA SER A 14 7.43 -6.31 6.40
C SER A 14 5.92 -6.09 6.47
N ARG A 15 5.14 -7.17 6.56
CA ARG A 15 3.67 -7.13 6.48
C ARG A 15 3.02 -6.34 7.61
N GLU A 16 3.50 -6.48 8.84
CA GLU A 16 2.93 -5.74 9.99
C GLU A 16 3.05 -4.22 9.78
N PHE A 17 4.22 -3.75 9.36
CA PHE A 17 4.44 -2.35 9.00
C PHE A 17 3.52 -1.87 7.86
N PHE A 18 3.28 -2.74 6.87
CA PHE A 18 2.37 -2.43 5.77
C PHE A 18 0.93 -2.23 6.26
N ASP A 19 0.45 -3.19 7.04
CA ASP A 19 -0.91 -3.20 7.56
C ASP A 19 -1.14 -1.99 8.47
N ASP A 20 -0.19 -1.67 9.35
CA ASP A 20 -0.23 -0.46 10.21
C ASP A 20 -0.35 0.82 9.39
N LYS A 21 0.47 0.98 8.34
CA LYS A 21 0.46 2.19 7.50
C LYS A 21 -0.82 2.31 6.67
N VAL A 22 -1.36 1.20 6.19
CA VAL A 22 -2.63 1.19 5.48
C VAL A 22 -3.76 1.55 6.44
N ASN A 23 -3.80 0.94 7.63
CA ASN A 23 -4.83 1.20 8.64
C ASN A 23 -4.83 2.67 9.10
N GLU A 24 -3.66 3.26 9.36
CA GLU A 24 -3.53 4.71 9.69
C GLU A 24 -4.19 5.61 8.63
N LEU A 25 -4.03 5.26 7.35
CA LEU A 25 -4.66 6.01 6.25
C LEU A 25 -6.17 5.78 6.16
N LEU A 26 -6.64 4.54 6.41
CA LEU A 26 -8.07 4.24 6.45
C LEU A 26 -8.78 5.02 7.57
N GLU A 27 -8.17 5.10 8.76
CA GLU A 27 -8.66 5.91 9.88
C GLU A 27 -8.69 7.41 9.54
N CYS A 28 -7.72 7.88 8.74
CA CYS A 28 -7.70 9.25 8.20
C CYS A 28 -8.75 9.50 7.10
N GLY A 29 -9.63 8.56 6.81
CA GLY A 29 -10.69 8.67 5.81
C GLY A 29 -10.21 8.50 4.37
N TRP A 30 -9.07 7.84 4.15
CA TRP A 30 -8.72 7.32 2.83
C TRP A 30 -9.47 6.02 2.56
N LYS A 31 -9.73 5.74 1.29
CA LYS A 31 -10.36 4.51 0.83
C LYS A 31 -9.33 3.64 0.14
N LEU A 32 -9.37 2.34 0.41
CA LEU A 32 -8.52 1.37 -0.26
C LEU A 32 -9.00 1.17 -1.70
N GLY A 33 -8.08 1.29 -2.67
CA GLY A 33 -8.34 1.02 -4.08
C GLY A 33 -7.84 -0.34 -4.54
N ARG A 34 -6.56 -0.63 -4.31
CA ARG A 34 -5.92 -1.88 -4.75
C ARG A 34 -4.81 -2.28 -3.81
N ILE A 35 -4.68 -3.58 -3.55
CA ILE A 35 -3.48 -4.16 -2.91
C ILE A 35 -2.88 -5.17 -3.88
N GLU A 36 -1.56 -5.16 -4.01
CA GLU A 36 -0.83 -6.13 -4.81
C GLU A 36 0.45 -6.58 -4.11
N LEU A 37 0.75 -7.87 -4.23
CA LEU A 37 2.10 -8.39 -4.04
C LEU A 37 2.80 -8.38 -5.39
N LYS A 38 3.87 -7.61 -5.53
CA LYS A 38 4.76 -7.64 -6.69
C LYS A 38 5.86 -8.66 -6.42
N PRO A 39 5.80 -9.85 -7.04
CA PRO A 39 6.86 -10.82 -6.91
C PRO A 39 8.14 -10.27 -7.52
N SER A 40 9.26 -10.52 -6.87
CA SER A 40 10.55 -10.27 -7.48
C SER A 40 10.78 -11.22 -8.66
N SER A 41 11.29 -10.69 -9.78
CA SER A 41 11.71 -11.49 -10.94
C SER A 41 13.16 -11.98 -10.85
N CYS A 42 13.90 -11.63 -9.79
CA CYS A 42 15.29 -12.06 -9.58
C CYS A 42 15.41 -12.84 -8.27
N GLU A 43 16.16 -13.96 -8.28
CA GLU A 43 16.35 -14.88 -7.14
C GLU A 43 16.83 -14.22 -5.84
N ASN A 44 17.47 -13.05 -5.91
CA ASN A 44 18.06 -12.35 -4.75
C ASN A 44 17.37 -11.03 -4.38
N LYS A 45 16.16 -10.78 -4.91
CA LYS A 45 15.40 -9.56 -4.60
C LYS A 45 14.13 -9.92 -3.83
N SER A 46 13.81 -9.13 -2.81
CA SER A 46 12.57 -9.29 -2.04
C SER A 46 11.37 -8.85 -2.87
N SER A 47 10.29 -9.65 -2.83
CA SER A 47 8.96 -9.22 -3.29
C SER A 47 8.48 -7.99 -2.51
N MET A 48 7.60 -7.20 -3.11
CA MET A 48 7.11 -5.94 -2.52
C MET A 48 5.59 -5.97 -2.35
N LEU A 49 5.09 -5.51 -1.21
CA LEU A 49 3.67 -5.20 -1.02
C LEU A 49 3.41 -3.77 -1.47
N PHE A 50 2.25 -3.57 -2.10
CA PHE A 50 1.80 -2.29 -2.63
C PHE A 50 0.33 -2.09 -2.30
N ALA A 51 -0.03 -0.92 -1.75
CA ALA A 51 -1.42 -0.47 -1.62
C ALA A 51 -1.61 0.88 -2.31
N LEU A 52 -2.71 1.01 -3.06
CA LEU A 52 -3.21 2.25 -3.62
C LEU A 52 -4.41 2.71 -2.80
N LEU A 53 -4.37 3.94 -2.31
CA LEU A 53 -5.46 4.57 -1.56
C LEU A 53 -5.88 5.89 -2.20
N PHE A 54 -7.15 6.25 -2.05
CA PHE A 54 -7.70 7.48 -2.59
C PHE A 54 -8.61 8.20 -1.60
N LYS A 55 -8.69 9.53 -1.69
CA LYS A 55 -9.59 10.36 -0.88
C LYS A 55 -10.20 11.45 -1.75
N GLN A 56 -11.52 11.59 -1.74
CA GLN A 56 -12.21 12.67 -2.43
C GLN A 56 -12.24 13.92 -1.55
N GLN A 57 -11.89 15.07 -2.12
CA GLN A 57 -12.05 16.40 -1.55
C GLN A 57 -13.07 17.22 -2.33
#